data_AF-A0A0C3C2X6-F1
#
_entry.id   AF-A0A0C3C2X6-F1
#
_cell.length_a   1.000
_cell.length_b   1.000
_cell.length_c   1.000
_cell.angle_alpha   90.00
_cell.angle_beta   90.00
_cell.angle_gamma   90.00
#
_symmetry.space_group_name_H-M   'P 1'
#
loop_
_entity.id
_entity.type
_entity.pdbx_description
1 polymer ?
#
loop_
_entity_poly.entity_id
_entity_poly.type
_entity_poly.pdbx_seq_one_letter_code
_entity_poly.pdbx_strand_id
1 'polypeptide(L)'
;MVFISPAPGHGHTIKYLDRKVSRYIALELNTFMHQIRKLCSARGFTVRRQTEVILSCGAEDVSSELQEPNSVDTLISIFTLCSVPEPEQTLSALVRNVLKPGGYSALLRARVE
;
A
#
# COMPACT_ATOMS: atom_id res chain seq x y z
N MET A 1 13.08 -3.66 -3.22
CA MET A 1 11.93 -2.90 -3.74
C MET A 1 10.91 -2.68 -2.63
N VAL A 2 10.50 -1.43 -2.39
CA VAL A 2 9.47 -1.01 -1.45
C VAL A 2 8.13 -0.97 -2.19
N PHE A 3 7.15 -1.69 -1.67
CA PHE A 3 5.84 -1.86 -2.28
C PHE A 3 4.76 -1.30 -1.34
N ILE A 4 3.83 -0.50 -1.85
CA ILE A 4 2.67 0.00 -1.08
C ILE A 4 1.33 -0.49 -1.65
N SER A 5 0.43 -0.88 -0.76
CA SER A 5 -0.92 -1.35 -1.08
C SER A 5 -1.96 -0.61 -0.21
N PRO A 6 -2.70 0.33 -0.80
CA PRO A 6 -3.85 0.95 -0.13
C PRO A 6 -5.02 -0.05 -0.01
N ALA A 7 -5.67 -0.11 1.15
CA ALA A 7 -6.79 -1.00 1.48
C ALA A 7 -6.57 -2.46 1.03
N PRO A 8 -5.53 -3.15 1.55
CA PRO A 8 -5.22 -4.51 1.14
C PRO A 8 -6.27 -5.54 1.58
N GLY A 9 -7.19 -5.17 2.49
CA GLY A 9 -8.21 -6.05 3.04
C GLY A 9 -7.57 -7.29 3.67
N HIS A 10 -7.96 -8.47 3.19
CA HIS A 10 -7.40 -9.74 3.66
C HIS A 10 -5.99 -10.05 3.14
N GLY A 11 -5.32 -9.12 2.44
CA GLY A 11 -3.92 -9.27 2.04
C GLY A 11 -3.66 -10.23 0.91
N HIS A 12 -4.60 -10.41 -0.01
CA HIS A 12 -4.46 -11.32 -1.15
C HIS A 12 -3.22 -11.00 -2.00
N THR A 13 -2.93 -9.71 -2.20
CA THR A 13 -1.77 -9.24 -3.00
C THR A 13 -0.44 -9.76 -2.50
N ILE A 14 -0.26 -9.90 -1.17
CA ILE A 14 0.97 -10.41 -0.54
C ILE A 14 1.36 -11.79 -1.10
N LYS A 15 0.37 -12.59 -1.49
CA LYS A 15 0.60 -13.94 -2.00
C LYS A 15 1.37 -13.97 -3.33
N TYR A 16 1.32 -12.88 -4.09
CA TYR A 16 1.90 -12.76 -5.43
C TYR A 16 3.19 -11.94 -5.45
N LEU A 17 3.61 -11.37 -4.32
CA LEU A 17 4.86 -10.64 -4.22
C LEU A 17 6.04 -11.62 -4.29
N ASP A 18 7.02 -11.30 -5.14
CA ASP A 18 8.25 -12.05 -5.26
C ASP A 18 9.29 -11.64 -4.19
N ARG A 19 10.43 -12.33 -4.15
CA ARG A 19 11.52 -12.05 -3.20
C ARG A 19 12.25 -10.72 -3.45
N LYS A 20 11.98 -10.02 -4.56
CA LYS A 20 12.59 -8.70 -4.84
C LYS A 20 11.91 -7.59 -4.03
N VAL A 21 10.69 -7.84 -3.55
CA VAL A 21 10.03 -6.97 -2.57
C VAL A 21 10.73 -7.12 -1.23
N SER A 22 11.45 -6.07 -0.83
CA SER A 22 12.22 -6.01 0.40
C SER A 22 11.45 -5.38 1.55
N ARG A 23 10.40 -4.60 1.25
CA ARG A 23 9.53 -3.96 2.25
C ARG A 23 8.12 -3.84 1.68
N TYR A 24 7.12 -4.24 2.48
CA TYR A 24 5.71 -4.14 2.15
C TYR A 24 5.03 -3.15 3.11
N ILE A 25 4.33 -2.17 2.54
CA ILE A 25 3.58 -1.15 3.26
C ILE A 25 2.10 -1.33 2.92
N ALA A 26 1.28 -1.55 3.93
CA ALA A 26 -0.17 -1.73 3.82
C ALA A 26 -0.87 -0.57 4.53
N LEU A 27 -1.79 0.10 3.83
CA LEU A 27 -2.66 1.12 4.44
C LEU A 27 -4.02 0.48 4.68
N GLU A 28 -4.37 0.19 5.93
CA GLU A 28 -5.60 -0.51 6.26
C GLU A 28 -6.29 0.16 7.45
N LEU A 29 -7.30 0.98 7.13
CA LEU A 29 -8.15 1.69 8.09
C LEU A 29 -8.87 0.73 9.05
N ASN A 30 -9.32 -0.42 8.55
CA ASN A 30 -10.07 -1.37 9.35
C ASN A 30 -9.12 -2.24 10.17
N THR A 31 -9.01 -1.94 11.47
CA THR A 31 -8.14 -2.70 12.38
C THR A 31 -8.54 -4.18 12.51
N PHE A 32 -9.79 -4.55 12.22
CA PHE A 32 -10.19 -5.97 12.15
C PHE A 32 -9.49 -6.71 11.01
N MET A 33 -9.05 -6.02 9.96
CA MET A 33 -8.30 -6.57 8.83
C MET A 33 -6.79 -6.66 9.09
N HIS A 34 -6.30 -6.20 10.24
CA HIS A 34 -4.87 -6.28 10.61
C HIS A 34 -4.38 -7.71 10.85
N GLN A 35 -5.26 -8.71 10.70
CA GLN A 35 -4.87 -10.12 10.58
C GLN A 35 -3.92 -10.37 9.40
N ILE A 36 -3.85 -9.43 8.43
CA ILE A 36 -2.84 -9.40 7.38
C ILE A 36 -1.40 -9.51 7.92
N ARG A 37 -1.13 -9.10 9.17
CA ARG A 37 0.15 -9.32 9.87
C ARG A 37 0.62 -10.77 9.85
N LYS A 38 -0.32 -11.71 10.00
CA LYS A 38 -0.02 -13.15 9.98
C LYS A 38 0.46 -13.59 8.59
N LEU A 39 -0.14 -13.03 7.52
CA LEU A 39 0.25 -13.31 6.15
C LEU A 39 1.60 -12.67 5.79
N CYS A 40 1.83 -11.43 6.22
CA CYS A 40 3.13 -10.76 6.12
C CYS A 40 4.23 -11.61 6.76
N SER A 41 4.01 -12.01 8.02
CA SER A 41 4.96 -12.83 8.78
C SER A 41 5.25 -14.17 8.10
N ALA A 42 4.21 -14.84 7.58
CA ALA A 42 4.36 -16.10 6.84
C ALA A 42 5.16 -15.95 5.53
N ARG A 43 5.25 -14.73 4.97
CA ARG A 43 6.07 -14.39 3.79
C ARG A 43 7.42 -13.78 4.14
N GLY A 44 7.76 -13.68 5.43
CA GLY A 44 9.03 -13.15 5.90
C GLY A 44 9.07 -11.63 6.03
N PHE A 45 7.96 -10.94 5.77
CA PHE A 45 7.77 -9.53 6.12
C PHE A 45 7.48 -9.46 7.62
N THR A 46 8.35 -8.81 8.38
CA THR A 46 8.25 -8.73 9.84
C THR A 46 8.67 -7.36 10.34
N VAL A 47 8.08 -6.97 11.47
CA VAL A 47 8.44 -5.74 12.21
C VAL A 47 9.93 -5.75 12.59
N ARG A 48 10.46 -6.88 13.07
CA ARG A 48 11.88 -7.01 13.47
C ARG A 48 12.85 -6.70 12.33
N ARG A 49 12.50 -7.08 11.11
CA ARG A 49 13.32 -6.80 9.92
C ARG A 49 12.97 -5.46 9.26
N GLN A 50 12.03 -4.70 9.82
CA GLN A 50 11.50 -3.45 9.24
C GLN A 50 11.00 -3.65 7.79
N THR A 51 10.48 -4.84 7.50
CA THR A 51 10.04 -5.24 6.16
C THR A 51 8.52 -5.24 6.03
N GLU A 52 7.80 -5.00 7.13
CA GLU A 52 6.35 -4.85 7.18
C GLU A 52 5.98 -3.55 7.89
N VAL A 53 5.16 -2.73 7.24
CA VAL A 53 4.54 -1.54 7.84
C VAL A 53 3.06 -1.58 7.52
N ILE A 54 2.22 -1.81 8.54
CA ILE A 54 0.76 -1.63 8.40
C ILE A 54 0.41 -0.34 9.12
N LEU A 55 -0.09 0.63 8.34
CA LEU A 55 -0.57 1.91 8.82
C LEU A 55 -2.09 1.86 8.91
N SER A 56 -2.64 2.26 10.06
CA SER A 56 -4.09 2.37 10.28
C SER A 56 -4.64 3.69 9.72
N CYS A 57 -4.34 3.99 8.46
CA CYS A 57 -4.68 5.27 7.84
C CYS A 57 -5.30 5.09 6.46
N GLY A 58 -5.96 6.15 6.01
CA GLY A 58 -6.50 6.23 4.65
C GLY A 58 -5.39 6.36 3.62
N ALA A 59 -5.76 6.20 2.35
CA ALA A 59 -4.85 6.50 1.26
C ALA A 59 -4.59 8.01 1.14
N GLU A 60 -5.55 8.83 1.57
CA GLU A 60 -5.52 10.27 1.67
C GLU A 60 -4.49 10.78 2.70
N ASP A 61 -4.30 10.04 3.79
CA ASP A 61 -3.44 10.47 4.91
C ASP A 61 -2.01 9.95 4.82
N VAL A 62 -1.69 9.12 3.83
CA VAL A 62 -0.40 8.42 3.80
C VAL A 62 0.79 9.37 3.75
N SER A 63 0.65 10.55 3.12
CA SER A 63 1.77 11.50 3.02
C SER A 63 2.20 12.03 4.39
N SER A 64 1.29 12.10 5.36
CA SER A 64 1.59 12.48 6.75
C SER A 64 2.08 11.31 7.59
N GLU A 65 1.65 10.08 7.28
CA GLU A 65 1.99 8.88 8.04
C GLU A 65 3.32 8.25 7.60
N LEU A 66 3.70 8.43 6.33
CA LEU A 66 4.98 7.98 5.81
C LEU A 66 6.09 8.98 6.19
N GLN A 67 7.01 8.55 7.04
CA GLN A 67 8.13 9.39 7.48
C GLN A 67 9.12 9.74 6.36
N GLU A 68 9.15 8.97 5.27
CA GLU A 68 10.10 9.10 4.18
C GLU A 68 9.37 9.42 2.86
N PRO A 69 9.28 10.70 2.44
CA PRO A 69 8.65 11.04 1.17
C PRO A 69 9.42 10.41 0.00
N ASN A 70 8.71 10.09 -1.09
CA ASN A 70 9.28 9.52 -2.32
C ASN A 70 10.14 8.27 -2.04
N SER A 71 9.69 7.38 -1.16
CA SER A 71 10.45 6.20 -0.71
C SER A 71 9.93 4.87 -1.29
N VAL A 72 8.82 4.90 -2.03
CA VAL A 72 8.17 3.70 -2.57
C VAL A 72 8.55 3.48 -4.03
N ASP A 73 8.95 2.26 -4.38
CA ASP A 73 9.30 1.88 -5.75
C ASP A 73 8.06 1.48 -6.57
N THR A 74 7.05 0.91 -5.91
CA THR A 74 5.83 0.41 -6.57
C THR A 74 4.60 0.66 -5.74
N LEU A 75 3.59 1.27 -6.35
CA LEU A 75 2.25 1.49 -5.80
C LEU A 75 1.23 0.69 -6.58
N ILE A 76 0.47 -0.16 -5.88
CA ILE A 76 -0.63 -0.90 -6.49
C ILE A 76 -1.92 -0.60 -5.72
N SER A 77 -2.88 -0.02 -6.42
CA SER A 77 -4.24 0.25 -5.93
C SER A 77 -5.21 -0.69 -6.63
N ILE A 78 -5.88 -1.55 -5.85
CA ILE A 78 -6.84 -2.55 -6.37
C ILE A 78 -8.18 -2.29 -5.72
N PHE A 79 -9.14 -1.77 -6.50
CA PHE A 79 -10.48 -1.39 -6.06
C PHE A 79 -10.53 -0.42 -4.86
N THR A 80 -9.41 0.23 -4.52
CA THR A 80 -9.34 1.14 -3.37
C THR A 80 -9.93 2.50 -3.66
N LEU A 81 -9.59 3.10 -4.81
CA LEU A 81 -10.00 4.48 -5.13
C LEU A 81 -11.51 4.66 -5.27
N CYS A 82 -12.28 3.59 -5.46
CA CYS A 82 -13.73 3.65 -5.57
C CYS A 82 -14.42 4.07 -4.26
N SER A 83 -13.73 3.99 -3.12
CA SER A 83 -14.26 4.34 -1.80
C SER A 83 -13.54 5.54 -1.16
N VAL A 84 -12.61 6.16 -1.89
CA VAL A 84 -11.87 7.35 -1.44
C VAL A 84 -12.68 8.61 -1.83
N PRO A 85 -12.91 9.57 -0.91
CA PRO A 85 -13.74 10.76 -1.17
C PRO A 85 -13.28 11.60 -2.36
N GLU A 86 -11.97 11.82 -2.53
CA GLU A 86 -11.39 12.65 -3.58
C GLU A 86 -10.31 11.87 -4.37
N PRO A 87 -10.70 10.89 -5.20
CA PRO A 87 -9.80 9.87 -5.71
C PRO A 87 -8.69 10.42 -6.61
N GLU A 88 -8.95 11.47 -7.39
CA GLU A 88 -7.96 12.12 -8.25
C GLU A 88 -6.90 12.88 -7.43
N GLN A 89 -7.33 13.59 -6.39
CA GLN A 89 -6.43 14.33 -5.50
C GLN A 89 -5.57 13.35 -4.71
N THR A 90 -6.17 12.31 -4.14
CA THR A 90 -5.44 11.25 -3.43
C THR A 90 -4.45 10.55 -4.35
N LEU A 91 -4.84 10.17 -5.58
CA LEU A 91 -3.92 9.55 -6.52
C LEU A 91 -2.76 10.48 -6.89
N SER A 92 -3.05 11.76 -7.13
CA SER A 92 -2.01 12.77 -7.39
C SER A 92 -1.02 12.89 -6.23
N ALA A 93 -1.51 12.96 -4.99
CA ALA A 93 -0.68 13.01 -3.79
C ALA A 93 0.16 11.73 -3.63
N LEU A 94 -0.44 10.56 -3.81
CA LEU A 94 0.25 9.27 -3.78
C LEU A 94 1.39 9.21 -4.80
N VAL A 95 1.14 9.64 -6.04
CA VAL A 95 2.17 9.62 -7.08
C VAL A 95 3.26 10.64 -6.82
N ARG A 96 2.93 11.84 -6.33
CA ARG A 96 3.89 12.94 -6.17
C ARG A 96 4.72 12.87 -4.89
N ASN A 97 4.16 12.32 -3.83
CA ASN A 97 4.76 12.40 -2.48
C ASN A 97 5.23 11.04 -1.96
N VAL A 98 4.74 9.93 -2.52
CA VAL A 98 5.04 8.58 -2.03
C VAL A 98 5.93 7.80 -2.99
N LEU A 99 5.63 7.85 -4.29
CA LEU A 99 6.43 7.18 -5.30
C LEU A 99 7.76 7.89 -5.53
N LYS A 100 8.83 7.11 -5.66
CA LYS A 100 10.11 7.59 -6.17
C LYS A 100 9.97 8.12 -7.60
N PRO A 101 10.82 9.06 -8.02
CA PRO A 101 11.02 9.34 -9.44
C PRO A 101 11.34 8.05 -10.21
N GLY A 102 10.58 7.77 -11.28
CA GLY A 102 10.70 6.52 -12.04
C GLY A 102 10.05 5.29 -11.41
N GLY A 103 9.37 5.45 -10.27
CA GLY A 103 8.57 4.40 -9.63
C GLY A 103 7.35 4.00 -10.47
N TYR A 104 6.84 2.80 -10.22
CA TYR A 104 5.71 2.24 -10.97
C TYR A 104 4.40 2.40 -10.20
N SER A 105 3.33 2.81 -10.90
CA SER A 105 1.97 2.82 -10.37
C SER A 105 1.05 1.96 -11.24
N ALA A 106 0.23 1.13 -10.59
CA ALA A 106 -0.86 0.40 -11.23
C ALA A 106 -2.17 0.64 -10.48
N LEU A 107 -3.22 0.97 -11.25
CA LEU A 107 -4.57 1.16 -10.76
C LEU A 107 -5.48 0.12 -11.43
N LEU A 108 -6.12 -0.71 -10.61
CA LEU A 108 -7.20 -1.59 -11.04
C LEU A 108 -8.52 -1.07 -10.47
N ARG A 109 -9.42 -0.66 -11.36
CA ARG A 109 -10.78 -0.21 -11.03
C ARG A 109 -11.81 -1.01 -11.81
N ALA A 110 -12.97 -1.25 -11.20
CA ALA A 110 -14.11 -1.76 -11.93
C ALA A 110 -14.65 -0.64 -12.83
N ARG A 111 -15.08 -1.01 -14.05
CA ARG A 111 -15.87 -0.12 -14.89
C ARG A 111 -17.33 -0.40 -14.57
N VAL A 112 -18.04 0.60 -14.07
CA VAL A 112 -19.50 0.54 -13.98
C VAL A 112 -20.00 1.03 -15.34
N GLU A 113 -20.81 0.21 -16.00
CA GLU A 113 -21.48 0.53 -17.27
C GLU A 113 -22.64 1.50 -17.06
#